data_AF-A0A2V8MB37-F1
#
_entry.id   AF-A0A2V8MB37-F1
#
_cell.length_a   1.000
_cell.length_b   1.000
_cell.length_c   1.000
_cell.angle_alpha   90.00
_cell.angle_beta   90.00
_cell.angle_gamma   90.00
#
_symmetry.space_group_name_H-M   'P 1'
#
loop_
_entity.id
_entity.type
_entity.pdbx_description
1 polymer ?
#
loop_
_entity_poly.entity_id
_entity_poly.type
_entity_poly.pdbx_seq_one_letter_code
_entity_poly.pdbx_strand_id
1 'polypeptide(L)'
;MAAIGGCLQVLNTYWFQTRTDPRMLGRVMSVAMLCGFGLTPLSLVIAGALIKVNLTLMFVVNGAFLLIATAFCVSSQRQIDRPRPAIG
;
A
#
# COMPACT_ATOMS: atom_id res chain seq x y z
N MET A 1 1.67 19.06 8.40
CA MET A 1 1.06 17.89 7.71
C MET A 1 1.93 17.33 6.59
N ALA A 2 2.62 18.14 5.77
CA ALA A 2 3.48 17.64 4.69
C ALA A 2 4.72 16.85 5.16
N ALA A 3 5.33 17.22 6.29
CA ALA A 3 6.54 16.56 6.79
C ALA A 3 6.32 15.07 7.15
N ILE A 4 5.19 14.74 7.78
CA ILE A 4 4.86 13.36 8.17
C ILE A 4 4.68 12.50 6.92
N GLY A 5 3.99 13.01 5.91
CA GLY A 5 3.82 12.31 4.63
C GLY A 5 5.15 12.05 3.92
N GLY A 6 6.05 13.03 3.92
CA GLY A 6 7.41 12.87 3.36
C GLY A 6 8.22 11.81 4.11
N CYS A 7 8.22 11.84 5.44
CA CYS A 7 8.93 10.84 6.25
C CYS A 7 8.41 9.41 5.99
N LEU A 8 7.09 9.22 5.94
CA LEU A 8 6.50 7.91 5.66
C LEU A 8 6.90 7.36 4.29
N GLN A 9 6.96 8.23 3.27
CA GLN A 9 7.37 7.83 1.92
C GLN A 9 8.84 7.37 1.87
N VAL A 10 9.73 8.09 2.55
CA VAL A 10 11.15 7.73 2.65
C VAL A 10 11.32 6.42 3.43
N LEU A 11 10.67 6.29 4.59
CA LEU A 11 10.71 5.07 5.40
C LEU A 11 10.20 3.85 4.64
N ASN A 12 9.12 3.98 3.89
CA ASN A 12 8.56 2.92 3.07
C ASN A 12 9.56 2.48 1.99
N THR A 13 10.17 3.43 1.28
CA THR A 13 11.15 3.14 0.24
C THR A 13 12.39 2.46 0.83
N TYR A 14 12.88 2.96 1.98
CA TYR A 14 13.99 2.35 2.72
C TYR A 14 13.68 0.92 3.17
N TRP A 15 12.46 0.65 3.63
CA TRP A 15 12.01 -0.69 3.98
C TRP A 15 12.02 -1.66 2.79
N PHE A 16 11.55 -1.22 1.63
CA PHE A 16 11.62 -2.03 0.40
C PHE A 16 13.06 -2.29 -0.03
N GLN A 17 13.95 -1.30 0.10
CA GLN A 17 15.37 -1.46 -0.24
C GLN A 17 16.06 -2.47 0.68
N THR A 18 15.81 -2.44 1.99
CA THR A 18 16.47 -3.29 2.98
C THR A 18 15.98 -4.74 2.99
N ARG A 19 14.72 -4.99 2.58
CA ARG A 19 14.14 -6.35 2.52
C ARG A 19 14.33 -7.06 1.18
N THR A 20 14.75 -6.35 0.14
CA THR A 20 14.88 -6.91 -1.21
C THR A 20 16.32 -7.31 -1.50
N ASP A 21 16.53 -8.51 -2.05
CA ASP A 21 17.85 -8.94 -2.51
C ASP A 21 18.38 -7.95 -3.58
N PRO A 22 19.64 -7.49 -3.49
CA PRO A 22 20.20 -6.50 -4.40
C PRO A 22 20.08 -6.87 -5.88
N ARG A 23 19.99 -8.16 -6.21
CA ARG A 23 19.81 -8.64 -7.59
C ARG A 23 18.39 -8.44 -8.14
N MET A 24 17.40 -8.27 -7.26
CA MET A 24 15.98 -8.10 -7.62
C MET A 24 15.46 -6.68 -7.34
N LEU A 25 16.29 -5.80 -6.79
CA LEU A 25 15.93 -4.46 -6.33
C LEU A 25 15.29 -3.61 -7.44
N GLY A 26 15.86 -3.64 -8.65
CA GLY A 26 15.30 -2.92 -9.81
C GLY A 26 13.89 -3.40 -10.22
N ARG A 27 13.60 -4.71 -10.09
CA ARG A 27 12.27 -5.27 -10.37
C ARG A 27 11.25 -4.83 -9.32
N VAL A 28 11.62 -4.91 -8.04
CA VAL A 28 10.73 -4.51 -6.94
C VAL A 28 10.43 -3.02 -7.00
N MET A 29 11.43 -2.19 -7.30
CA MET A 29 11.24 -0.75 -7.42
C MET A 29 10.40 -0.36 -8.64
N SER A 30 10.52 -1.07 -9.77
CA SER A 30 9.64 -0.85 -10.92
C SER A 30 8.18 -1.15 -10.58
N VAL A 31 7.91 -2.23 -9.85
CA VAL A 31 6.55 -2.53 -9.34
C VAL A 31 6.09 -1.49 -8.32
N ALA A 32 6.96 -1.06 -7.41
CA ALA A 32 6.64 -0.02 -6.44
C ALA A 32 6.30 1.31 -7.12
N MET A 33 7.05 1.69 -8.16
CA MET A 33 6.77 2.86 -8.98
C MET A 33 5.48 2.73 -9.77
N LEU A 34 5.23 1.57 -10.38
CA LEU A 34 3.96 1.30 -11.07
C LEU A 34 2.78 1.43 -10.09
N CYS A 35 2.91 0.89 -8.89
CA CYS A 35 1.88 1.03 -7.88
C CYS A 35 1.68 2.49 -7.45
N GLY A 36 2.77 3.22 -7.14
CA GLY A 36 2.68 4.61 -6.69
C GLY A 36 2.11 5.56 -7.76
N PHE A 37 2.64 5.51 -8.97
CA PHE A 37 2.25 6.43 -10.04
C PHE A 37 1.05 5.93 -10.87
N GLY A 38 0.83 4.62 -10.97
CA GLY A 38 -0.26 4.03 -11.75
C GLY A 38 -1.59 3.98 -11.02
N LEU A 39 -1.61 3.75 -9.70
CA LEU A 39 -2.87 3.80 -8.93
C LEU A 39 -3.39 5.22 -8.74
N THR A 40 -2.54 6.24 -8.82
CA THR A 40 -2.96 7.64 -8.64
C THR A 40 -4.01 8.09 -9.68
N PRO A 41 -3.75 8.01 -11.00
CA PRO A 41 -4.75 8.37 -12.00
C PRO A 41 -5.97 7.43 -11.96
N LEU A 42 -5.77 6.15 -11.67
CA LEU A 42 -6.86 5.19 -11.53
C LEU A 42 -7.81 5.58 -10.38
N SER A 43 -7.25 5.95 -9.23
CA SER A 43 -8.00 6.42 -8.06
C SER A 43 -8.80 7.68 -8.37
N LEU A 44 -8.21 8.62 -9.11
CA LEU A 44 -8.90 9.84 -9.53
C LEU A 44 -10.08 9.56 -10.47
N VAL A 45 -9.94 8.62 -11.40
CA VAL A 45 -11.03 8.20 -12.29
C VAL A 45 -12.18 7.56 -11.50
N ILE A 46 -11.86 6.65 -10.59
CA ILE A 46 -12.86 5.98 -9.74
C ILE A 46 -13.56 7.00 -8.83
N ALA A 47 -12.80 7.89 -8.18
CA ALA A 47 -13.33 8.96 -7.35
C ALA A 47 -14.26 9.88 -8.16
N GLY A 48 -13.84 10.31 -9.35
CA GLY A 48 -14.64 11.14 -10.23
C GLY A 48 -15.95 10.48 -10.67
N ALA A 49 -15.93 9.17 -10.93
CA ALA A 49 -17.15 8.41 -11.23
C ALA A 49 -18.07 8.30 -10.01
N LEU A 50 -17.51 8.08 -8.81
CA LEU A 50 -18.27 7.86 -7.59
C LEU A 50 -18.92 9.14 -7.03
N ILE A 51 -18.27 10.30 -7.22
CA ILE A 51 -18.82 11.62 -6.85
C ILE A 51 -20.11 11.92 -7.62
N LYS A 52 -20.23 11.45 -8.88
CA LYS A 52 -21.45 11.64 -9.69
C LYS A 52 -22.67 10.88 -9.15
N VAL A 53 -22.45 9.83 -8.35
CA VAL A 53 -23.53 9.00 -7.81
C VAL A 53 -24.00 9.54 -6.47
N ASN A 54 -23.09 9.69 -5.49
CA ASN A 54 -23.40 10.28 -4.19
C ASN A 54 -22.12 10.49 -3.36
N LEU A 55 -21.93 11.71 -2.84
CA LEU A 55 -20.74 12.06 -2.04
C LEU A 55 -20.66 11.22 -0.76
N THR A 56 -21.77 10.99 -0.09
CA THR A 56 -21.82 10.20 1.16
C THR A 56 -21.43 8.74 0.91
N LEU A 57 -21.87 8.14 -0.20
CA LEU A 57 -21.50 6.78 -0.58
C LEU A 57 -20.00 6.66 -0.86
N MET A 58 -19.37 7.66 -1.49
CA MET A 58 -17.93 7.67 -1.72
C MET A 58 -17.14 7.59 -0.41
N PHE A 59 -17.51 8.39 0.60
CA PHE A 59 -16.83 8.37 1.90
C PHE A 59 -17.02 7.05 2.64
N VAL A 60 -18.24 6.50 2.64
CA VAL A 60 -18.54 5.21 3.30
C VAL A 60 -17.77 4.07 2.64
N VAL A 61 -17.79 3.99 1.31
CA VAL A 61 -17.08 2.95 0.56
C VAL A 61 -15.58 3.06 0.77
N ASN A 62 -15.01 4.27 0.67
CA ASN A 62 -13.57 4.47 0.84
C ASN A 62 -13.12 4.20 2.30
N GLY A 63 -13.94 4.58 3.28
CA GLY A 63 -13.72 4.27 4.68
C GLY A 63 -13.75 2.77 4.97
N ALA A 64 -14.75 2.06 4.46
CA ALA A 64 -14.84 0.60 4.58
C ALA A 64 -13.64 -0.09 3.90
N PHE A 65 -13.25 0.38 2.71
CA PHE A 65 -12.09 -0.12 1.98
C PHE A 65 -10.79 0.04 2.78
N LEU A 66 -10.58 1.21 3.40
CA LEU A 66 -9.43 1.46 4.29
C LEU A 66 -9.41 0.53 5.51
N LEU A 67 -10.56 0.26 6.13
CA LEU A 67 -10.64 -0.67 7.26
C LEU A 67 -10.30 -2.10 6.85
N ILE A 68 -10.81 -2.56 5.71
CA ILE A 68 -10.50 -3.89 5.17
C ILE A 68 -9.01 -4.00 4.84
N ALA A 69 -8.43 -2.99 4.18
CA ALA A 69 -7.00 -2.96 3.87
C ALA A 69 -6.13 -3.00 5.14
N THR A 70 -6.53 -2.28 6.19
CA THR A 70 -5.83 -2.29 7.48
C THR A 70 -5.93 -3.65 8.16
N ALA A 71 -7.12 -4.26 8.17
CA ALA A 71 -7.33 -5.60 8.71
C ALA A 71 -6.52 -6.66 7.95
N PHE A 72 -6.41 -6.54 6.62
CA PHE A 72 -5.58 -7.41 5.81
C PHE A 72 -4.09 -7.21 6.09
N CYS A 73 -3.66 -5.97 6.25
CA CYS A 73 -2.27 -5.67 6.58
C CYS A 73 -1.89 -6.28 7.94
N VAL A 74 -2.74 -6.12 8.96
CA VAL A 74 -2.50 -6.69 10.29
C VAL A 74 -2.52 -8.22 10.28
N SER A 75 -3.37 -8.86 9.47
CA SER A 75 -3.41 -10.31 9.34
C SER A 75 -2.21 -10.87 8.57
N SER A 76 -1.74 -10.15 7.55
CA SER A 76 -0.55 -10.50 6.77
C SER A 76 0.74 -10.38 7.59
N GLN A 77 0.87 -9.32 8.42
CA GLN A 77 2.01 -9.20 9.34
C GLN A 77 2.10 -10.39 10.30
N ARG A 78 0.95 -10.88 10.79
CA ARG A 78 0.89 -12.11 11.61
C ARG A 78 1.37 -13.37 10.87
N GLN A 79 1.32 -13.40 9.55
CA GLN A 79 1.85 -14.51 8.77
C GLN A 79 3.38 -14.45 8.62
N ILE A 80 3.94 -13.24 8.51
CA ILE A 80 5.39 -13.01 8.39
C ILE A 80 6.12 -13.27 9.71
N ASP A 81 5.50 -12.99 10.85
CA ASP A 81 6.08 -13.22 12.18
C ASP A 81 5.96 -14.68 12.66
N ARG A 82 5.46 -15.60 11.84
CA ARG A 82 5.48 -17.03 12.21
C ARG A 82 6.92 -17.52 12.24
N PRO A 83 7.39 -18.12 13.36
CA PRO A 83 8.72 -18.71 13.41
C PRO A 83 8.83 -19.76 12.30
N ARG A 84 9.84 -19.58 11.45
CA ARG A 84 10.20 -20.50 10.38
C ARG A 84 10.36 -21.88 11.04
N PRO A 85 9.58 -22.91 10.68
CA PRO A 85 9.77 -24.23 11.26
C PRO A 85 11.20 -24.64 10.99
N ALA A 86 11.96 -24.91 12.06
CA ALA A 86 13.28 -25.47 11.97
C ALA A 86 13.13 -26.84 11.30
N ILE A 87 13.39 -26.89 10.01
CA ILE A 87 13.51 -28.14 9.27
C ILE A 87 14.85 -28.71 9.76
N GLY A 88 14.76 -29.75 10.59
CA GLY A 88 15.89 -30.60 10.98
C GLY A 88 16.37 -31.47 9.83
#